data_AF-A0AB73QVP0-F1
#
_entry.id   AF-A0AB73QVP0-F1
#
_cell.length_a   1.000
_cell.length_b   1.000
_cell.length_c   1.000
_cell.angle_alpha   90.00
_cell.angle_beta   90.00
_cell.angle_gamma   90.00
#
_symmetry.space_group_name_H-M   'P 1'
#
loop_
_entity.id
_entity.type
_entity.pdbx_description
1 polymer ?
#
loop_
_entity_poly.entity_id
_entity_poly.type
_entity_poly.pdbx_seq_one_letter_code
_entity_poly.pdbx_strand_id
1 'polypeptide(L)'
;LFLQIYKQLPSDKRQWQYSYNTIQPLKPQIDELSSRYIQHHHKKDYDQFLQKLDKEVQVFKEAYGEGKYDKKQYENYKTNKISDLYKRMGNAFLQEMKAYDKEQKRIHHMKKSKPFQKFQQNVSIQYSMRKVERAFKSEYESWKNQKYYERMQKESAYQNERGY
;
A
#
# COMPACT_ATOMS: atom_id res chain seq x y z
N LEU A 1 -12.82 9.78 -9.37
CA LEU A 1 -12.80 9.95 -7.90
C LEU A 1 -11.39 10.10 -7.33
N PHE A 2 -10.47 9.13 -7.46
CA PHE A 2 -9.10 9.22 -6.90
C PHE A 2 -8.36 10.53 -7.23
N LEU A 3 -8.25 10.90 -8.51
CA LEU A 3 -7.58 12.13 -8.94
C LEU A 3 -8.30 13.42 -8.49
N GLN A 4 -9.63 13.36 -8.27
CA GLN A 4 -10.39 14.51 -7.79
C GLN A 4 -10.07 14.80 -6.33
N ILE A 5 -10.07 13.74 -5.49
CA ILE A 5 -9.66 13.84 -4.09
C ILE A 5 -8.23 14.34 -3.99
N TYR A 6 -7.31 13.77 -4.79
CA TYR A 6 -5.90 14.18 -4.81
C TYR A 6 -5.71 15.70 -5.06
N LYS A 7 -6.49 16.29 -5.96
CA LYS A 7 -6.42 17.74 -6.26
C LYS A 7 -6.92 18.63 -5.12
N GLN A 8 -7.76 18.10 -4.24
CA GLN A 8 -8.33 18.82 -3.10
C GLN A 8 -7.53 18.61 -1.80
N LEU A 9 -6.50 17.74 -1.82
CA LEU A 9 -5.67 17.50 -0.65
C LEU A 9 -4.86 18.74 -0.26
N PRO A 10 -4.59 18.93 1.05
CA PRO A 10 -3.80 20.06 1.52
C PRO A 10 -2.36 19.96 0.99
N SER A 11 -1.71 21.11 0.82
CA SER A 11 -0.31 21.15 0.34
C SER A 11 0.66 20.43 1.27
N ASP A 12 0.36 20.37 2.56
CA ASP A 12 1.18 19.64 3.54
C ASP A 12 0.83 18.14 3.56
N LYS A 13 1.76 17.34 3.05
CA LYS A 13 1.64 15.87 2.98
C LYS A 13 1.64 15.18 4.33
N ARG A 14 2.18 15.82 5.38
CA ARG A 14 2.20 15.23 6.73
C ARG A 14 0.78 15.04 7.26
N GLN A 15 -0.14 15.89 6.78
CA GLN A 15 -1.55 15.89 7.14
C GLN A 15 -2.40 14.90 6.32
N TRP A 16 -1.83 14.21 5.33
CA TRP A 16 -2.54 13.22 4.53
C TRP A 16 -2.67 11.93 5.33
N GLN A 17 -3.59 11.97 6.28
CA GLN A 17 -3.97 10.89 7.17
C GLN A 17 -5.48 11.00 7.39
N TYR A 18 -6.16 9.86 7.39
CA TYR A 18 -7.63 9.83 7.45
C TYR A 18 -8.19 10.54 8.69
N SER A 19 -7.47 10.48 9.82
CA SER A 19 -7.89 11.08 11.08
C SER A 19 -7.57 12.57 11.22
N TYR A 20 -6.82 13.18 10.30
CA TYR A 20 -6.43 14.59 10.40
C TYR A 20 -7.60 15.53 10.13
N ASN A 21 -7.65 16.65 10.86
CA ASN A 21 -8.72 17.64 10.75
C ASN A 21 -8.83 18.25 9.34
N THR A 22 -7.72 18.43 8.65
CA THR A 22 -7.70 18.96 7.28
C THR A 22 -8.23 17.98 6.24
N ILE A 23 -8.33 16.68 6.58
CA ILE A 23 -8.92 15.64 5.74
C ILE A 23 -10.41 15.41 6.07
N GLN A 24 -10.91 15.89 7.22
CA GLN A 24 -12.31 15.71 7.63
C GLN A 24 -13.32 16.09 6.54
N PRO A 25 -13.18 17.22 5.81
CA PRO A 25 -14.12 17.57 4.74
C PRO A 25 -14.08 16.60 3.54
N LEU A 26 -12.95 15.91 3.34
CA LEU A 26 -12.73 14.96 2.25
C LEU A 26 -13.08 13.52 2.62
N LYS A 27 -13.30 13.23 3.91
CA LYS A 27 -13.64 11.88 4.38
C LYS A 27 -14.81 11.24 3.63
N PRO A 28 -15.96 11.93 3.39
CA PRO A 28 -17.06 11.31 2.66
C PRO A 28 -16.65 10.82 1.26
N GLN A 29 -15.78 11.57 0.57
CA GLN A 29 -15.27 11.18 -0.75
C GLN A 29 -14.28 10.00 -0.67
N ILE A 30 -13.44 9.98 0.38
CA ILE A 30 -12.50 8.87 0.63
C ILE A 30 -13.25 7.58 1.00
N ASP A 31 -14.32 7.71 1.78
CA ASP A 31 -15.19 6.60 2.15
C ASP A 31 -15.96 6.09 0.93
N GLU A 32 -16.45 6.99 0.06
CA GLU A 32 -17.06 6.61 -1.21
C GLU A 32 -16.07 5.86 -2.10
N LEU A 33 -14.83 6.33 -2.20
CA LEU A 33 -13.77 5.65 -2.94
C LEU A 33 -13.53 4.24 -2.39
N SER A 34 -13.48 4.09 -1.06
CA SER A 34 -13.31 2.81 -0.38
C SER A 34 -14.48 1.86 -0.63
N SER A 35 -15.70 2.37 -0.54
CA SER A 35 -16.92 1.61 -0.80
C SER A 35 -16.96 1.10 -2.25
N ARG A 36 -16.69 1.96 -3.23
CA ARG A 36 -16.64 1.59 -4.66
C ARG A 36 -15.57 0.52 -4.92
N TYR A 37 -14.39 0.65 -4.29
CA TYR A 37 -13.32 -0.33 -4.42
C TYR A 37 -13.74 -1.70 -3.86
N ILE A 38 -14.32 -1.73 -2.66
CA ILE A 38 -14.86 -2.95 -2.06
C ILE A 38 -15.90 -3.58 -2.98
N GLN A 39 -16.88 -2.80 -3.46
CA GLN A 39 -17.96 -3.30 -4.30
C GLN A 39 -17.45 -3.90 -5.61
N HIS A 40 -16.39 -3.34 -6.21
CA HIS A 40 -15.87 -3.82 -7.48
C HIS A 40 -14.95 -5.04 -7.33
N HIS A 41 -14.09 -5.07 -6.31
CA HIS A 41 -13.04 -6.09 -6.19
C HIS A 41 -13.31 -7.15 -5.11
N HIS A 42 -14.02 -6.79 -4.04
CA HIS A 42 -14.11 -7.60 -2.81
C HIS A 42 -15.55 -7.70 -2.27
N LYS A 43 -16.56 -7.62 -3.14
CA LYS A 43 -17.97 -7.62 -2.72
C LYS A 43 -18.31 -8.82 -1.84
N LYS A 44 -17.95 -10.02 -2.31
CA LYS A 44 -18.21 -11.27 -1.60
C LYS A 44 -17.51 -11.33 -0.24
N ASP A 45 -16.25 -10.90 -0.19
CA ASP A 45 -15.46 -10.88 1.04
C ASP A 45 -16.05 -9.90 2.06
N TYR A 46 -16.55 -8.76 1.57
CA TYR A 46 -17.21 -7.77 2.42
C TYR A 46 -18.55 -8.27 2.96
N ASP A 47 -19.36 -8.94 2.14
CA ASP A 47 -20.60 -9.55 2.61
C ASP A 47 -20.32 -10.61 3.69
N GLN A 48 -19.29 -11.44 3.50
CA GLN A 48 -18.84 -12.39 4.52
C GLN A 48 -18.33 -11.71 5.79
N PHE A 49 -17.61 -10.60 5.66
CA PHE A 49 -17.17 -9.79 6.79
C PHE A 49 -18.36 -9.27 7.60
N LEU A 50 -19.39 -8.73 6.93
CA LEU A 50 -20.61 -8.27 7.60
C LEU A 50 -21.33 -9.41 8.33
N GLN A 51 -21.46 -10.58 7.70
CA GLN A 51 -22.07 -11.76 8.33
C GLN A 51 -21.30 -12.24 9.56
N LYS A 52 -19.96 -12.21 9.51
CA LYS A 52 -19.12 -12.54 10.69
C LYS A 52 -19.33 -11.56 11.83
N LEU A 53 -19.39 -10.26 11.53
CA LEU A 53 -19.69 -9.24 12.54
C LEU A 53 -21.06 -9.45 13.17
N ASP A 54 -22.08 -9.84 12.40
CA ASP A 54 -23.41 -10.12 12.93
C ASP A 54 -23.41 -11.33 13.88
N LYS A 55 -22.65 -12.39 13.54
CA LYS A 55 -22.47 -13.55 14.42
C LYS A 55 -21.74 -13.16 15.72
N GLU A 56 -20.68 -12.37 15.63
CA GLU A 56 -19.95 -11.90 16.81
C GLU A 56 -20.85 -11.07 17.73
N VAL A 57 -21.66 -10.16 17.17
CA VAL A 57 -22.66 -9.38 17.91
C VAL A 57 -23.66 -10.30 18.62
N GLN A 58 -24.11 -11.38 17.97
CA GLN A 58 -25.01 -12.35 18.58
C GLN A 58 -24.37 -13.10 19.76
N VAL A 59 -23.12 -13.54 19.60
CA VAL A 59 -22.35 -14.17 20.69
C VAL A 59 -22.16 -13.20 21.85
N PHE A 60 -21.86 -11.93 21.58
CA PHE A 60 -21.76 -10.89 22.62
C PHE A 60 -23.09 -10.70 23.35
N LYS A 61 -24.23 -10.69 22.65
CA LYS A 61 -25.56 -10.60 23.27
C LYS A 61 -25.83 -11.78 24.20
N GLU A 62 -25.49 -12.99 23.77
CA GLU A 62 -25.69 -14.21 24.56
C GLU A 62 -24.81 -14.25 25.81
N ALA A 63 -23.56 -13.80 25.70
CA ALA A 63 -22.60 -13.82 26.81
C ALA A 63 -22.86 -12.75 27.88
N TYR A 64 -23.28 -11.55 27.47
CA TYR A 64 -23.39 -10.39 28.37
C TYR A 64 -24.84 -9.98 28.67
N GLY A 65 -25.83 -10.53 27.95
CA GLY A 65 -27.25 -10.22 28.12
C GLY A 65 -27.67 -8.87 27.51
N GLU A 66 -28.95 -8.52 27.67
CA GLU A 66 -29.57 -7.29 27.11
C GLU A 66 -29.72 -6.15 28.15
N GLY A 67 -28.76 -6.00 29.06
CA GLY A 67 -28.75 -4.89 30.00
C GLY A 67 -28.69 -3.52 29.29
N LYS A 68 -29.28 -2.47 29.89
CA LYS A 68 -29.25 -1.09 29.30
C LYS A 68 -27.82 -0.57 29.03
N TYR A 69 -26.84 -1.01 29.80
CA TYR A 69 -25.43 -0.69 29.59
C TYR A 69 -24.78 -1.57 28.51
N ASP A 70 -25.10 -2.86 28.49
CA ASP A 70 -24.53 -3.86 27.58
C ASP A 70 -25.08 -3.75 26.15
N LYS A 71 -26.31 -3.23 26.01
CA LYS A 71 -26.95 -2.90 24.73
C LYS A 71 -26.10 -1.97 23.86
N LYS A 72 -25.44 -0.98 24.49
CA LYS A 72 -24.52 -0.08 23.79
C LYS A 72 -23.23 -0.76 23.34
N GLN A 73 -22.77 -1.82 23.99
CA GLN A 73 -21.48 -2.43 23.67
C GLN A 73 -21.55 -3.21 22.35
N TYR A 74 -22.56 -4.06 22.18
CA TYR A 74 -22.69 -4.84 20.95
C TYR A 74 -23.22 -4.01 19.77
N GLU A 75 -24.07 -3.01 20.01
CA GLU A 75 -24.55 -2.10 18.94
C GLU A 75 -23.41 -1.28 18.32
N ASN A 76 -22.48 -0.81 19.15
CA ASN A 76 -21.32 -0.05 18.67
C ASN A 76 -20.23 -0.93 18.06
N TYR A 77 -20.16 -2.22 18.43
CA TYR A 77 -19.11 -3.11 17.95
C TYR A 77 -19.06 -3.21 16.42
N LYS A 78 -20.20 -3.52 15.78
CA LYS A 78 -20.27 -3.63 14.31
C LYS A 78 -19.88 -2.31 13.64
N THR A 79 -20.43 -1.20 14.11
CA THR A 79 -20.15 0.14 13.58
C THR A 79 -18.67 0.51 13.73
N ASN A 80 -18.06 0.20 14.88
CA ASN A 80 -16.64 0.46 15.13
C ASN A 80 -15.75 -0.37 14.20
N LYS A 81 -16.05 -1.64 13.98
CA LYS A 81 -15.29 -2.50 13.06
C LYS A 81 -15.39 -2.05 11.61
N ILE A 82 -16.57 -1.61 11.19
CA ILE A 82 -16.76 -1.01 9.86
C ILE A 82 -15.96 0.29 9.77
N SER A 83 -16.08 1.20 10.73
CA SER A 83 -15.33 2.46 10.77
C SER A 83 -13.81 2.21 10.73
N ASP A 84 -13.30 1.21 11.45
CA ASP A 84 -11.89 0.85 11.43
C ASP A 84 -11.42 0.34 10.06
N LEU A 85 -12.25 -0.43 9.36
CA LEU A 85 -11.97 -0.86 7.98
C LEU A 85 -11.85 0.36 7.06
N TYR A 86 -12.84 1.26 7.08
CA TYR A 86 -12.84 2.47 6.25
C TYR A 86 -11.65 3.38 6.59
N LYS A 87 -11.28 3.52 7.86
CA LYS A 87 -10.07 4.24 8.29
C LYS A 87 -8.79 3.62 7.73
N ARG A 88 -8.66 2.29 7.74
CA ARG A 88 -7.49 1.59 7.18
C ARG A 88 -7.42 1.76 5.66
N MET A 89 -8.55 1.60 4.97
CA MET A 89 -8.63 1.79 3.52
C MET A 89 -8.34 3.23 3.11
N GLY A 90 -8.96 4.21 3.78
CA GLY A 90 -8.71 5.62 3.53
C GLY A 90 -7.23 5.98 3.72
N ASN A 91 -6.58 5.45 4.76
CA ASN A 91 -5.14 5.63 4.92
C ASN A 91 -4.33 4.96 3.80
N ALA A 92 -4.71 3.76 3.35
CA ALA A 92 -4.05 3.10 2.21
C ALA A 92 -4.15 3.96 0.94
N PHE A 93 -5.34 4.47 0.59
CA PHE A 93 -5.50 5.37 -0.55
C PHE A 93 -4.67 6.64 -0.43
N LEU A 94 -4.61 7.25 0.77
CA LEU A 94 -3.81 8.44 1.00
C LEU A 94 -2.30 8.16 0.87
N GLN A 95 -1.83 6.96 1.22
CA GLN A 95 -0.45 6.54 0.96
C GLN A 95 -0.20 6.37 -0.54
N GLU A 96 -1.14 5.78 -1.27
CA GLU A 96 -1.05 5.64 -2.72
C GLU A 96 -1.02 7.01 -3.42
N MET A 97 -1.80 7.97 -2.94
CA MET A 97 -1.75 9.35 -3.38
C MET A 97 -0.37 10.00 -3.12
N LYS A 98 0.28 9.71 -1.97
CA LYS A 98 1.64 10.20 -1.69
C LYS A 98 2.67 9.60 -2.64
N ALA A 99 2.55 8.30 -2.89
CA ALA A 99 3.42 7.59 -3.83
C ALA A 99 3.27 8.17 -5.24
N TYR A 100 2.03 8.38 -5.68
CA TYR A 100 1.71 9.03 -6.94
C TYR A 100 2.33 10.44 -7.03
N ASP A 101 2.20 11.28 -6.00
CA ASP A 101 2.80 12.62 -6.00
C ASP A 101 4.33 12.56 -6.11
N LYS A 102 4.97 11.65 -5.37
CA LYS A 102 6.43 11.45 -5.42
C LYS A 102 6.87 11.06 -6.83
N GLU A 103 6.11 10.19 -7.49
CA GLU A 103 6.38 9.76 -8.85
C GLU A 103 6.21 10.91 -9.85
N GLN A 104 5.15 11.71 -9.74
CA GLN A 104 4.95 12.89 -10.59
C GLN A 104 6.11 13.89 -10.43
N LYS A 105 6.58 14.13 -9.20
CA LYS A 105 7.75 14.98 -8.95
C LYS A 105 9.01 14.40 -9.56
N ARG A 106 9.24 13.08 -9.42
CA ARG A 106 10.38 12.40 -10.05
C ARG A 106 10.38 12.60 -11.56
N ILE A 107 9.25 12.34 -12.22
CA ILE A 107 9.08 12.53 -13.67
C ILE A 107 9.34 14.00 -14.05
N HIS A 108 8.82 14.95 -13.29
CA HIS A 108 9.04 16.37 -13.53
C HIS A 108 10.51 16.78 -13.39
N HIS A 109 11.19 16.29 -12.35
CA HIS A 109 12.63 16.54 -12.15
C HIS A 109 13.46 15.91 -13.27
N MET A 110 13.14 14.69 -13.71
CA MET A 110 13.79 14.04 -14.85
C MET A 110 13.60 14.84 -16.15
N LYS A 111 12.42 15.43 -16.36
CA LYS A 111 12.15 16.32 -17.50
C LYS A 111 12.91 17.65 -17.42
N LYS A 112 13.16 18.16 -16.20
CA LYS A 112 13.92 19.40 -15.96
C LYS A 112 15.44 19.21 -16.00
N SER A 113 15.95 18.03 -15.65
CA SER A 113 17.37 17.69 -15.80
C SER A 113 17.70 17.43 -17.27
N LYS A 114 18.22 18.42 -17.99
CA LYS A 114 18.86 18.20 -19.30
C LYS A 114 20.15 17.39 -19.10
N PRO A 115 20.36 16.29 -19.84
CA PRO A 115 21.08 16.44 -21.10
C PRO A 115 20.48 15.59 -22.24
N PHE A 116 19.34 16.02 -22.81
CA PHE A 116 18.86 15.46 -24.09
C PHE A 116 19.19 16.36 -25.31
N GLN A 117 19.86 17.51 -25.10
CA GLN A 117 20.16 18.47 -26.17
C GLN A 117 21.66 18.78 -26.38
N LYS A 118 22.59 18.29 -25.53
CA LYS A 118 24.03 18.63 -25.64
C LYS A 118 24.99 17.44 -25.59
N PHE A 119 24.49 16.22 -25.73
CA PHE A 119 25.30 14.99 -25.78
C PHE A 119 25.32 14.38 -27.20
N GLN A 120 25.02 15.18 -28.22
CA GLN A 120 24.94 14.71 -29.61
C GLN A 120 26.19 14.99 -30.45
N GLN A 121 27.28 15.51 -29.88
CA GLN A 121 28.49 15.73 -30.67
C GLN A 121 29.71 15.09 -29.98
N ASN A 122 29.81 13.78 -30.20
CA ASN A 122 31.05 13.06 -30.54
C ASN A 122 31.96 12.40 -29.48
N VAL A 123 31.75 12.51 -28.15
CA VAL A 123 32.72 11.90 -27.19
C VAL A 123 32.17 10.75 -26.36
N SER A 124 30.87 10.47 -26.42
CA SER A 124 30.22 9.94 -25.22
C SER A 124 29.53 8.58 -25.33
N ILE A 125 29.35 8.05 -26.54
CA ILE A 125 28.77 6.72 -26.77
C ILE A 125 29.66 5.61 -26.19
N GLN A 126 30.98 5.68 -26.38
CA GLN A 126 31.92 4.68 -25.88
C GLN A 126 32.01 4.66 -24.35
N TYR A 127 31.91 5.84 -23.71
CA TYR A 127 31.92 5.93 -22.24
C TYR A 127 30.60 5.43 -21.64
N SER A 128 29.46 5.74 -22.27
CA SER A 128 28.17 5.18 -21.85
C SER A 128 28.12 3.67 -22.01
N MET A 129 28.69 3.10 -23.08
CA MET A 129 28.73 1.65 -23.29
C MET A 129 29.55 0.93 -22.21
N ARG A 130 30.74 1.45 -21.88
CA ARG A 130 31.58 0.87 -20.81
C ARG A 130 30.93 0.92 -19.42
N LYS A 131 30.11 1.95 -19.15
CA LYS A 131 29.38 2.06 -17.87
C LYS A 131 28.22 1.07 -17.81
N VAL A 132 27.51 0.88 -18.94
CA VAL A 132 26.45 -0.13 -19.06
C VAL A 132 27.04 -1.54 -18.92
N GLU A 133 28.17 -1.85 -19.57
CA GLU A 133 28.86 -3.14 -19.44
C GLU A 133 29.30 -3.43 -18.00
N ARG A 134 29.80 -2.42 -17.27
CA ARG A 134 30.18 -2.58 -15.87
C ARG A 134 28.98 -2.84 -14.97
N ALA A 135 27.88 -2.15 -15.19
CA ALA A 135 26.64 -2.37 -14.44
C ALA A 135 26.06 -3.77 -14.72
N PHE A 136 26.03 -4.18 -15.98
CA PHE A 136 25.61 -5.53 -16.38
C PHE A 136 26.51 -6.61 -15.77
N LYS A 137 27.83 -6.40 -15.78
CA LYS A 137 28.78 -7.34 -15.18
C LYS A 137 28.59 -7.45 -13.67
N SER A 138 28.34 -6.34 -12.97
CA SER A 138 28.09 -6.40 -11.53
C SER A 138 26.76 -7.06 -11.17
N GLU A 139 25.69 -6.81 -11.93
CA GLU A 139 24.39 -7.46 -11.72
C GLU A 139 24.45 -8.96 -12.03
N TYR A 140 25.15 -9.36 -13.10
CA TYR A 140 25.32 -10.76 -13.45
C TYR A 140 26.13 -11.54 -12.40
N GLU A 141 27.23 -10.98 -11.91
CA GLU A 141 28.01 -11.59 -10.82
C GLU A 141 27.22 -11.62 -9.49
N SER A 142 26.44 -10.57 -9.20
CA SER A 142 25.56 -10.54 -8.03
C SER A 142 24.46 -11.61 -8.11
N TRP A 143 23.83 -11.78 -9.27
CA TRP A 143 22.84 -12.84 -9.51
C TRP A 143 23.44 -14.24 -9.36
N LYS A 144 24.65 -14.47 -9.88
CA LYS A 144 25.38 -15.73 -9.75
C LYS A 144 25.72 -16.04 -8.29
N ASN A 145 26.18 -15.04 -7.53
CA ASN A 145 26.47 -15.17 -6.11
C ASN A 145 25.20 -15.44 -5.29
N GLN A 146 24.08 -14.81 -5.64
CA GLN A 146 22.79 -15.04 -4.98
C GLN A 146 22.28 -16.46 -5.24
N LYS A 147 22.40 -16.96 -6.48
CA LYS A 147 22.07 -18.36 -6.81
C LYS A 147 22.98 -19.36 -6.11
N TYR A 148 24.26 -19.05 -5.98
CA TYR A 148 25.21 -19.85 -5.23
C TYR A 148 24.84 -19.90 -3.74
N TYR A 149 24.46 -18.77 -3.15
CA TYR A 149 24.01 -18.69 -1.76
C TYR A 149 22.71 -19.48 -1.51
N GLU A 150 21.73 -19.37 -2.41
CA GLU A 150 20.50 -20.18 -2.36
C GLU A 150 20.79 -21.68 -2.45
N ARG A 151 21.76 -22.07 -3.29
CA ARG A 151 22.14 -23.48 -3.45
C ARG A 151 22.83 -24.03 -2.20
N MET A 152 23.76 -23.28 -1.62
CA MET A 152 24.39 -23.65 -0.34
C MET A 152 23.36 -23.75 0.78
N GLN A 153 22.42 -22.81 0.88
CA GLN A 153 21.36 -22.87 1.91
C GLN A 153 20.46 -24.09 1.73
N LYS A 154 20.10 -24.43 0.48
CA LYS A 154 19.33 -25.66 0.21
C LYS A 154 20.12 -26.91 0.56
N GLU A 155 21.41 -26.96 0.24
CA GLU A 155 22.28 -28.10 0.59
C GLU A 155 22.47 -28.22 2.11
N SER A 156 22.69 -27.12 2.83
CA SER A 156 22.75 -27.12 4.30
C SER A 156 21.42 -27.52 4.95
N ALA A 157 20.28 -27.08 4.40
CA ALA A 157 18.96 -27.50 4.87
C ALA A 157 18.73 -29.00 4.63
N TYR A 158 19.11 -29.52 3.46
CA TYR A 158 19.05 -30.95 3.13
C TYR A 158 19.96 -31.82 4.02
N GLN A 159 21.14 -31.32 4.40
CA GLN A 159 22.05 -32.02 5.31
C GLN A 159 21.51 -32.02 6.76
N ASN A 160 20.90 -30.92 7.21
CA ASN A 160 20.26 -30.85 8.52
C ASN A 160 19.01 -31.74 8.64
N GLU A 161 18.27 -31.95 7.55
CA GLU A 161 17.10 -32.85 7.52
C GLU A 161 17.47 -34.35 7.45
N ARG A 162 18.69 -34.70 7.02
CA ARG A 162 19.21 -36.09 7.03
C ARG A 162 20.01 -36.45 8.29
N GLY A 163 20.18 -35.51 9.21
CA GLY A 163 20.95 -35.66 10.44
C GLY A 163 20.13 -36.02 11.68
N TYR A 164 19.06 -36.79 11.54
CA TYR A 164 18.31 -37.43 12.62
C TYR A 164 18.01 -38.89 12.28
#